data_AF-A0A3Q2X4D7-F1
#
_entry.id   AF-A0A3Q2X4D7-F1
#
_cell.length_a   1.000
_cell.length_b   1.000
_cell.length_c   1.000
_cell.angle_alpha   90.00
_cell.angle_beta   90.00
_cell.angle_gamma   90.00
#
_symmetry.space_group_name_H-M   'P 1'
#
loop_
_entity.id
_entity.type
_entity.pdbx_description
1 polymer ?
#
loop_
_entity_poly.entity_id
_entity_poly.type
_entity_poly.pdbx_seq_one_letter_code
_entity_poly.pdbx_strand_id
1 'polypeptide(L)'
;VATYSKYYGQRVNDGFNDKVGFKYTGLQNCSIVIRNVTEQDEGCYHCLFNTYPDGSLTGKPCLRVYELHEPVVDVRESNSTEEWVVSCSATGRPAPTVTLSVSQQDLSFSQYNTVSVSNTNATFTVTTTAVLSGSCKHSTQVGCAARVLSAPHREVMVTTPDDDDDDGEKLFQSHRFIN
;
A
#
# COMPACT_ATOMS: atom_id res chain seq x y z
N VAL A 1 -10.33 22.00 15.85
CA VAL A 1 -9.39 22.21 16.99
C VAL A 1 -9.88 21.36 18.15
N ALA A 2 -8.96 20.71 18.88
CA ALA A 2 -9.26 19.98 20.10
C ALA A 2 -8.44 20.59 21.25
N THR A 3 -9.08 20.91 22.37
CA THR A 3 -8.45 21.55 23.53
C THR A 3 -8.80 20.83 24.82
N TYR A 4 -7.88 20.89 25.78
CA TYR A 4 -8.09 20.37 27.12
C TYR A 4 -7.54 21.35 28.16
N SER A 5 -8.30 21.55 29.23
CA SER A 5 -7.83 22.26 30.43
C SER A 5 -8.49 21.68 31.68
N LYS A 6 -7.87 21.87 32.85
CA LYS A 6 -8.46 21.43 34.12
C LYS A 6 -9.81 22.09 34.43
N TYR A 7 -9.99 23.34 34.01
CA TYR A 7 -11.19 24.13 34.32
C TYR A 7 -12.34 23.88 33.35
N TYR A 8 -12.05 23.77 32.05
CA TYR A 8 -13.07 23.62 31.01
C TYR A 8 -13.22 22.19 30.46
N GLY A 9 -12.38 21.26 30.93
CA GLY A 9 -12.38 19.88 30.46
C GLY A 9 -11.94 19.74 29.00
N GLN A 10 -12.37 18.65 28.37
CA GLN A 10 -12.11 18.34 26.97
C GLN A 10 -13.11 19.05 26.06
N ARG A 11 -12.64 19.62 24.96
CA ARG A 11 -13.48 20.24 23.92
C ARG A 11 -12.95 19.88 22.54
N VAL A 12 -13.83 19.49 21.64
CA VAL A 12 -13.54 19.24 20.24
C VAL A 12 -14.51 20.08 19.40
N ASN A 13 -14.04 20.70 18.32
CA ASN A 13 -14.92 21.46 17.43
C ASN A 13 -16.03 20.58 16.83
N ASP A 14 -17.19 21.18 16.57
CA ASP A 14 -18.44 20.50 16.21
C ASP A 14 -18.39 19.64 14.92
N GLY A 15 -17.36 19.75 14.09
CA GLY A 15 -17.13 18.89 12.92
C GLY A 15 -16.17 17.71 13.12
N PHE A 16 -15.58 17.56 14.32
CA PHE A 16 -14.53 16.57 14.58
C PHE A 16 -14.84 15.63 15.75
N ASN A 17 -16.01 15.74 16.38
CA ASN A 17 -16.36 14.96 17.58
C ASN A 17 -16.26 13.44 17.38
N ASP A 18 -16.62 12.93 16.20
CA ASP A 18 -16.56 11.49 15.90
C ASP A 18 -15.16 11.04 15.42
N LYS A 19 -14.35 12.00 14.97
CA LYS A 19 -13.05 11.75 14.33
C LYS A 19 -11.89 11.90 15.30
N VAL A 20 -11.93 12.91 16.17
CA VAL A 20 -10.85 13.24 17.11
C VAL A 20 -11.31 12.97 18.53
N GLY A 21 -10.58 12.10 19.24
CA GLY A 21 -10.81 11.79 20.64
C GLY A 21 -9.57 12.01 21.50
N PHE A 22 -9.77 12.24 22.80
CA PHE A 22 -8.67 12.26 23.76
C PHE A 22 -8.41 10.84 24.27
N LYS A 23 -7.16 10.37 24.19
CA LYS A 23 -6.72 9.12 24.83
C LYS A 23 -6.28 9.36 26.26
N TYR A 24 -5.47 10.40 26.44
CA TYR A 24 -4.96 10.81 27.75
C TYR A 24 -5.06 12.32 27.89
N THR A 25 -5.51 12.77 29.05
CA THR A 25 -5.67 14.20 29.39
C THR A 25 -4.81 14.61 30.58
N GLY A 26 -3.60 14.08 30.66
CA GLY A 26 -2.60 14.50 31.63
C GLY A 26 -1.90 15.78 31.20
N LEU A 27 -1.52 16.62 32.15
CA LEU A 27 -0.66 17.79 31.88
C LEU A 27 0.77 17.38 31.47
N GLN A 28 1.22 16.18 31.84
CA GLN A 28 2.53 15.66 31.43
C GLN A 28 2.43 14.65 30.28
N ASN A 29 1.26 14.03 30.10
CA ASN A 29 0.97 13.04 29.06
C ASN A 29 -0.40 13.34 28.44
N CYS A 30 -0.39 14.14 27.37
CA CYS A 30 -1.58 14.42 26.58
C CYS A 30 -1.48 13.66 25.26
N SER A 31 -2.54 12.96 24.87
CA SER A 31 -2.59 12.22 23.61
C SER A 31 -3.99 12.30 23.02
N ILE A 32 -4.04 12.55 21.72
CA ILE A 32 -5.25 12.51 20.91
C ILE A 32 -5.19 11.32 19.96
N VAL A 33 -6.36 10.86 19.52
CA VAL A 33 -6.54 9.81 18.52
C VAL A 33 -7.37 10.39 17.40
N ILE A 34 -6.91 10.19 16.17
CA ILE A 34 -7.68 10.44 14.95
C ILE A 34 -8.17 9.08 14.47
N ARG A 35 -9.50 8.90 14.41
CA ARG A 35 -10.17 7.66 14.01
C ARG A 35 -10.50 7.72 12.53
N ASN A 36 -10.56 6.55 11.89
CA ASN A 36 -10.95 6.41 10.48
C ASN A 36 -10.18 7.41 9.59
N VAL A 37 -8.85 7.34 9.67
CA VAL A 37 -7.95 8.25 8.95
C VAL A 37 -8.16 8.07 7.45
N THR A 38 -8.34 9.19 6.76
CA THR A 38 -8.46 9.27 5.30
C THR A 38 -7.36 10.15 4.72
N GLU A 39 -7.18 10.14 3.40
CA GLU A 39 -6.16 10.97 2.74
C GLU A 39 -6.31 12.47 3.04
N GLN A 40 -7.54 12.95 3.29
CA GLN A 40 -7.82 14.35 3.63
C GLN A 40 -7.31 14.74 5.02
N ASP A 41 -6.94 13.79 5.87
CA ASP A 41 -6.31 14.05 7.17
C ASP A 41 -4.79 14.19 7.05
N GLU A 42 -4.21 13.90 5.90
CA GLU A 42 -2.78 14.11 5.69
C GLU A 42 -2.43 15.59 5.90
N GLY A 43 -1.43 15.84 6.74
CA GLY A 43 -1.05 17.20 7.07
C GLY A 43 -0.21 17.31 8.32
N CYS A 44 0.37 18.49 8.51
CA CYS A 44 1.11 18.82 9.71
C CYS A 44 0.18 19.49 10.73
N TYR A 45 -0.07 18.78 11.82
CA TYR A 45 -0.88 19.24 12.92
C TYR A 45 -0.05 20.10 13.86
N HIS A 46 -0.69 21.11 14.45
CA HIS A 46 -0.05 21.98 15.42
C HIS A 46 -0.54 21.62 16.83
N CYS A 47 0.39 21.24 17.69
CA CYS A 47 0.15 21.00 19.10
C CYS A 47 0.69 22.18 19.90
N LEU A 48 -0.16 22.78 20.73
CA LEU A 48 0.20 23.87 21.63
C LEU A 48 -0.02 23.43 23.07
N PHE A 49 1.02 23.55 23.89
CA PHE A 49 0.96 23.23 25.31
C PHE A 49 1.38 24.44 26.12
N ASN A 50 0.44 25.03 26.87
CA ASN A 50 0.68 26.23 27.64
C ASN A 50 1.23 25.86 29.02
N THR A 51 2.43 26.37 29.33
CA THR A 51 3.09 26.25 30.63
C THR A 51 3.27 27.63 31.26
N TYR A 52 3.24 27.71 32.58
CA TYR A 52 3.52 28.93 33.32
C TYR A 52 4.61 28.64 34.35
N PRO A 53 5.66 29.48 34.44
CA PRO A 53 5.87 30.74 33.73
C PRO A 53 6.48 30.60 32.32
N ASP A 54 6.88 29.40 31.91
CA ASP A 54 7.76 29.17 30.74
C ASP A 54 7.11 29.43 29.36
N GLY A 55 5.82 29.77 29.33
CA GLY A 55 5.09 30.09 28.10
C GLY A 55 4.62 28.85 27.35
N SER A 56 4.37 28.99 26.04
CA SER A 56 3.77 27.91 25.25
C SER A 56 4.83 27.06 24.53
N LEU A 57 4.82 25.76 24.78
CA LEU A 57 5.57 24.77 24.01
C LEU A 57 4.76 24.39 22.77
N THR A 58 5.42 24.30 21.62
CA THR A 58 4.78 23.96 20.35
C THR A 58 5.42 22.72 19.75
N GLY A 59 4.59 21.79 19.28
CA GLY A 59 4.98 20.65 18.47
C GLY A 59 4.26 20.69 17.12
N LYS A 60 4.90 20.17 16.08
CA LYS A 60 4.29 20.09 14.73
C LYS A 60 4.44 18.68 14.13
N PRO A 61 3.72 17.67 14.64
CA PRO A 61 3.73 16.34 14.04
C PRO A 61 3.05 16.37 12.66
N CYS A 62 3.60 15.63 11.70
CA CYS A 62 3.00 15.46 10.39
C CYS A 62 2.46 14.04 10.22
N LEU A 63 1.17 13.94 9.95
CA LEU A 63 0.51 12.69 9.58
C LEU A 63 0.67 12.50 8.08
N ARG A 64 1.12 11.32 7.64
CA ARG A 64 1.13 10.89 6.24
C ARG A 64 0.31 9.62 6.12
N VAL A 65 -0.47 9.52 5.06
CA VAL A 65 -1.32 8.36 4.79
C VAL A 65 -0.71 7.56 3.65
N TYR A 66 -0.49 6.27 3.91
CA TYR A 66 0.08 5.36 2.93
C TYR A 66 -0.95 4.35 2.48
N GLU A 67 -0.88 4.06 1.18
CA GLU A 67 -1.80 3.16 0.50
C GLU A 67 -0.99 2.16 -0.31
N LEU A 68 -1.38 0.90 -0.27
CA LEU A 68 -0.79 -0.14 -1.11
C LEU A 68 -1.88 -1.15 -1.47
N HIS A 69 -2.14 -1.26 -2.76
CA HIS A 69 -3.03 -2.27 -3.33
C HIS A 69 -2.31 -3.60 -3.49
N GLU A 70 -3.10 -4.66 -3.68
CA GLU A 70 -2.57 -5.99 -3.92
C GLU A 70 -1.85 -6.00 -5.28
N PRO A 71 -0.61 -6.50 -5.36
CA PRO A 71 0.10 -6.55 -6.62
C PRO A 71 -0.58 -7.52 -7.56
N VAL A 72 -0.59 -7.18 -8.85
CA VAL A 72 -1.09 -8.03 -9.93
C VAL A 72 0.12 -8.58 -10.67
N VAL A 73 0.20 -9.91 -10.74
CA VAL A 73 1.26 -10.62 -11.46
C VAL A 73 0.67 -11.33 -12.66
N ASP A 74 1.39 -11.27 -13.78
CA ASP A 74 1.02 -11.85 -15.05
C ASP A 74 2.25 -12.57 -15.61
N VAL A 75 2.06 -13.82 -16.03
CA VAL A 75 3.12 -14.71 -16.51
C VAL A 75 2.74 -15.18 -17.90
N ARG A 76 3.62 -14.91 -18.86
CA ARG A 76 3.39 -15.21 -20.28
C ARG A 76 4.57 -15.96 -20.85
N GLU A 77 4.30 -16.83 -21.82
CA GLU A 77 5.36 -17.44 -22.62
C GLU A 77 6.08 -16.40 -23.47
N SER A 78 7.38 -16.61 -23.64
CA SER A 78 8.19 -15.87 -24.63
C SER A 78 8.10 -16.55 -25.99
N ASN A 79 8.78 -15.99 -26.99
CA ASN A 79 8.98 -16.64 -28.28
C ASN A 79 9.97 -17.84 -28.22
N SER A 80 10.59 -18.06 -27.05
CA SER A 80 11.52 -19.16 -26.79
C SER A 80 10.89 -20.12 -25.78
N THR A 81 11.02 -21.43 -26.02
CA THR A 81 10.45 -22.50 -25.20
C THR A 81 11.05 -22.59 -23.79
N GLU A 82 12.16 -21.91 -23.53
CA GLU A 82 12.86 -21.92 -22.24
C GLU A 82 12.82 -20.55 -21.54
N GLU A 83 11.99 -19.63 -22.03
CA GLU A 83 11.88 -18.27 -21.50
C GLU A 83 10.43 -17.86 -21.27
N TRP A 84 10.20 -17.18 -20.16
CA TRP A 84 8.91 -16.65 -19.77
C TRP A 84 9.05 -15.18 -19.46
N VAL A 85 8.02 -14.40 -19.77
CA VAL A 85 7.94 -12.98 -19.43
C VAL A 85 7.04 -12.84 -18.22
N VAL A 86 7.61 -12.38 -17.11
CA VAL A 86 6.88 -12.09 -15.88
C VAL A 86 6.71 -10.59 -15.76
N SER A 87 5.48 -10.14 -15.59
CA SER A 87 5.11 -8.76 -15.35
C SER A 87 4.41 -8.66 -14.01
N CYS A 88 4.91 -7.81 -13.11
CA CYS A 88 4.17 -7.46 -11.90
C CYS A 88 3.90 -5.97 -11.85
N SER A 89 2.65 -5.61 -11.53
CA SER A 89 2.19 -4.25 -11.33
C SER A 89 1.65 -4.05 -9.92
N ALA A 90 2.10 -3.00 -9.24
CA ALA A 90 1.58 -2.61 -7.93
C ALA A 90 1.26 -1.12 -7.90
N THR A 91 0.11 -0.77 -7.32
CA THR A 91 -0.31 0.61 -7.13
C THR A 91 -0.24 0.98 -5.65
N GLY A 92 0.36 2.14 -5.35
CA GLY A 92 0.44 2.64 -3.99
C GLY A 92 0.80 4.12 -3.91
N ARG A 93 0.78 4.63 -2.68
CA ARG A 93 1.16 6.00 -2.34
C ARG A 93 2.05 5.99 -1.10
N PRO A 94 3.32 6.45 -1.18
CA PRO A 94 4.06 6.82 -2.38
C PRO A 94 4.33 5.62 -3.31
N ALA A 95 5.05 5.84 -4.41
CA ALA A 95 5.44 4.80 -5.35
C ALA A 95 6.00 3.54 -4.64
N PRO A 96 5.37 2.37 -4.84
CA PRO A 96 5.81 1.13 -4.19
C PRO A 96 7.13 0.62 -4.78
N THR A 97 7.90 -0.12 -3.98
CA THR A 97 8.95 -0.99 -4.53
C THR A 97 8.33 -2.34 -4.88
N VAL A 98 8.63 -2.84 -6.08
CA VAL A 98 8.20 -4.15 -6.57
C VAL A 98 9.40 -5.10 -6.60
N THR A 99 9.19 -6.33 -6.16
CA THR A 99 10.20 -7.40 -6.16
C THR A 99 9.58 -8.68 -6.68
N LEU A 100 10.23 -9.33 -7.64
CA LEU A 100 9.84 -10.62 -8.18
C LEU A 100 10.57 -11.75 -7.44
N SER A 101 9.90 -12.86 -7.24
CA SER A 101 10.45 -14.08 -6.62
C SER A 101 10.00 -15.32 -7.40
N VAL A 102 10.73 -16.41 -7.28
CA VAL A 102 10.39 -17.70 -7.90
C VAL A 102 10.76 -18.81 -6.94
N SER A 103 9.94 -19.85 -6.85
CA SER A 103 10.12 -20.93 -5.86
C SER A 103 11.19 -21.96 -6.25
N GLN A 104 11.61 -22.01 -7.51
CA GLN A 104 12.55 -23.00 -8.05
C GLN A 104 13.94 -22.39 -8.23
N GLN A 105 14.98 -23.14 -7.80
CA GLN A 105 16.37 -22.66 -7.80
C GLN A 105 17.03 -22.67 -9.19
N ASP A 106 16.53 -23.48 -10.11
CA ASP A 106 17.06 -23.59 -11.48
C ASP A 106 16.53 -22.50 -12.41
N LEU A 107 15.62 -21.65 -11.93
CA LEU A 107 15.07 -20.53 -12.66
C LEU A 107 15.76 -19.23 -12.26
N SER A 108 16.03 -18.38 -13.24
CA SER A 108 16.69 -17.09 -12.99
C SER A 108 15.98 -15.96 -13.72
N PHE A 109 15.83 -14.84 -13.01
CA PHE A 109 15.33 -13.61 -13.61
C PHE A 109 16.47 -12.80 -14.21
N SER A 110 16.25 -12.32 -15.43
CA SER A 110 17.16 -11.44 -16.16
C SER A 110 16.37 -10.32 -16.87
N GLN A 111 17.08 -9.37 -17.47
CA GLN A 111 16.48 -8.30 -18.29
C GLN A 111 15.38 -7.51 -17.57
N TYR A 112 15.60 -7.17 -16.30
CA TYR A 112 14.67 -6.35 -15.53
C TYR A 112 14.42 -5.00 -16.20
N ASN A 113 13.14 -4.67 -16.36
CA ASN A 113 12.70 -3.34 -16.74
C ASN A 113 11.63 -2.89 -15.75
N THR A 114 11.73 -1.66 -15.24
CA THR A 114 10.77 -1.11 -14.28
C THR A 114 10.30 0.24 -14.77
N VAL A 115 8.99 0.39 -14.88
CA VAL A 115 8.32 1.63 -15.25
C VAL A 115 7.44 2.11 -14.11
N SER A 116 7.34 3.43 -13.95
CA SER A 116 6.50 4.05 -12.93
C SER A 116 5.64 5.13 -13.58
N VAL A 117 4.34 5.08 -13.30
CA VAL A 117 3.34 6.01 -13.83
C VAL A 117 2.59 6.65 -12.67
N SER A 118 2.47 7.97 -12.69
CA SER A 118 1.62 8.70 -11.75
C SER A 118 0.17 8.72 -12.24
N ASN A 119 -0.75 8.32 -11.39
CA ASN A 119 -2.18 8.31 -11.67
C ASN A 119 -2.84 9.64 -11.28
N THR A 120 -4.03 9.91 -11.83
CA THR A 120 -4.82 11.12 -11.52
C THR A 120 -5.32 11.17 -10.08
N ASN A 121 -5.47 10.02 -9.42
CA ASN A 121 -5.83 9.92 -8.01
C ASN A 121 -4.63 10.16 -7.07
N ALA A 122 -3.47 10.61 -7.57
CA ALA A 122 -2.24 10.84 -6.81
C ALA A 122 -1.61 9.59 -6.16
N THR A 123 -1.96 8.40 -6.66
CA THR A 123 -1.18 7.17 -6.47
C THR A 123 -0.16 6.99 -7.60
N PHE A 124 0.76 6.04 -7.43
CA PHE A 124 1.72 5.62 -8.44
C PHE A 124 1.55 4.14 -8.71
N THR A 125 1.56 3.78 -9.99
CA THR A 125 1.61 2.38 -10.42
C THR A 125 3.03 2.08 -10.90
N VAL A 126 3.67 1.12 -10.25
CA VAL A 126 4.99 0.61 -10.63
C VAL A 126 4.81 -0.76 -11.24
N THR A 127 5.32 -0.93 -12.45
CA THR A 127 5.30 -2.20 -13.17
C THR A 127 6.73 -2.64 -13.43
N THR A 128 7.09 -3.81 -12.92
CA THR A 128 8.39 -4.46 -13.14
C THR A 128 8.19 -5.70 -13.99
N THR A 129 8.89 -5.75 -15.11
CA THR A 129 8.92 -6.89 -16.02
C THR A 129 10.31 -7.52 -16.01
N ALA A 130 10.38 -8.84 -16.05
CA ALA A 130 11.64 -9.58 -16.16
C ALA A 130 11.45 -10.84 -17.02
N VAL A 131 12.54 -11.29 -17.63
CA VAL A 131 12.60 -12.57 -18.33
C VAL A 131 13.02 -13.63 -17.33
N LEU A 132 12.21 -14.67 -17.16
CA LEU A 132 12.47 -15.84 -16.36
C LEU A 132 13.00 -16.94 -17.28
N SER A 133 14.26 -17.29 -17.15
CA SER A 133 14.92 -18.30 -17.98
C SER A 133 15.05 -19.63 -17.23
N GLY A 134 14.82 -20.73 -17.94
CA GLY A 134 14.99 -22.10 -17.49
C GLY A 134 13.76 -22.97 -17.78
N SER A 135 13.84 -24.26 -17.41
CA SER A 135 12.74 -25.22 -17.64
C SER A 135 11.59 -24.97 -16.66
N CYS A 136 10.76 -23.98 -16.96
CA CYS A 136 9.58 -23.64 -16.18
C CYS A 136 8.61 -24.83 -16.22
N LYS A 137 8.32 -25.43 -15.06
CA LYS A 137 7.36 -26.53 -14.94
C LYS A 137 5.97 -25.98 -14.65
N HIS A 138 4.92 -26.74 -14.97
CA HIS A 138 3.52 -26.40 -14.69
C HIS A 138 3.22 -26.12 -13.20
N SER A 139 4.11 -26.48 -12.27
CA SER A 139 3.98 -26.20 -10.82
C SER A 139 4.88 -25.04 -10.34
N THR A 140 5.40 -24.21 -11.24
CA THR A 140 6.29 -23.11 -10.87
C THR A 140 5.49 -21.98 -10.25
N GLN A 141 5.81 -21.65 -8.99
CA GLN A 141 5.23 -20.48 -8.35
C GLN A 141 6.12 -19.27 -8.58
N VAL A 142 5.53 -18.26 -9.22
CA VAL A 142 6.12 -16.95 -9.44
C VAL A 142 5.45 -15.98 -8.48
N GLY A 143 6.29 -15.33 -7.68
CA GLY A 143 5.86 -14.36 -6.70
C GLY A 143 6.08 -12.94 -7.14
N CYS A 144 5.17 -12.08 -6.71
CA CYS A 144 5.41 -10.65 -6.70
C CYS A 144 5.09 -10.07 -5.33
N ALA A 145 6.07 -9.36 -4.79
CA ALA A 145 5.96 -8.61 -3.56
C ALA A 145 6.01 -7.10 -3.84
N ALA A 146 5.15 -6.35 -3.15
CA ALA A 146 5.10 -4.91 -3.17
C ALA A 146 5.23 -4.35 -1.75
N ARG A 147 5.97 -3.23 -1.63
CA ARG A 147 6.17 -2.54 -0.36
C ARG A 147 6.07 -1.03 -0.50
N VAL A 148 5.48 -0.40 0.50
CA VAL A 148 5.45 1.06 0.72
C VAL A 148 5.92 1.33 2.15
N LEU A 149 6.56 2.48 2.37
CA LEU A 149 6.99 2.91 3.71
C LEU A 149 5.80 2.82 4.68
N SER A 150 5.99 2.15 5.82
CA SER A 150 5.00 2.01 6.91
C SER A 150 3.64 1.37 6.54
N ALA A 151 3.49 0.81 5.33
CA ALA A 151 2.35 -0.03 4.96
C ALA A 151 2.68 -1.53 5.14
N PRO A 152 1.68 -2.40 5.32
CA PRO A 152 1.91 -3.85 5.34
C PRO A 152 2.54 -4.33 4.03
N HIS A 153 3.48 -5.25 4.12
CA HIS A 153 4.01 -5.97 2.96
C HIS A 153 2.88 -6.78 2.30
N ARG A 154 2.80 -6.73 0.96
CA ARG A 154 1.84 -7.51 0.18
C ARG A 154 2.57 -8.38 -0.82
N GLU A 155 2.19 -9.64 -0.90
CA GLU A 155 2.78 -10.62 -1.79
C GLU A 155 1.71 -11.52 -2.39
N VAL A 156 1.83 -11.80 -3.67
CA VAL A 156 0.96 -12.70 -4.42
C VAL A 156 1.83 -13.71 -5.14
N MET A 157 1.43 -14.98 -5.07
CA MET A 157 2.05 -16.08 -5.82
C MET A 157 1.06 -16.58 -6.86
N VAL A 158 1.50 -16.74 -8.10
CA VAL A 158 0.74 -17.39 -9.17
C VAL A 158 1.49 -18.59 -9.69
N THR A 159 0.72 -19.56 -10.18
CA THR A 159 1.27 -20.71 -10.90
C THR A 159 1.28 -20.39 -12.39
N THR A 160 2.30 -20.85 -13.10
CA THR A 160 2.38 -20.75 -14.57
C THR A 160 1.15 -21.36 -15.25
N PRO A 161 0.64 -20.76 -16.33
CA PRO A 161 -0.50 -21.31 -17.08
C PRO A 161 -0.18 -22.68 -17.70
N ASP A 162 -1.21 -23.52 -17.86
CA ASP A 162 -1.14 -24.81 -18.55
C ASP A 162 -1.27 -24.60 -20.08
N ASP A 163 -0.53 -25.40 -20.88
CA ASP A 163 -0.55 -25.39 -22.35
C ASP A 163 -1.91 -25.81 -23.00
N ASP A 164 -2.93 -26.17 -22.20
CA ASP A 164 -4.20 -26.75 -22.67
C ASP A 164 -5.40 -25.80 -22.51
N ASP A 165 -5.41 -24.65 -23.21
CA ASP A 165 -6.62 -23.83 -23.38
C ASP A 165 -6.77 -23.34 -24.84
N ASP A 166 -6.74 -24.29 -25.78
CA ASP A 166 -7.39 -24.16 -27.10
C ASP A 166 -8.78 -24.81 -27.00
N ASP A 167 -9.77 -24.07 -26.47
CA ASP A 167 -11.17 -24.05 -26.95
C ASP A 167 -12.11 -23.30 -25.98
N GLY A 168 -12.53 -22.11 -26.40
CA GLY A 168 -13.80 -21.43 -26.08
C GLY A 168 -14.48 -21.62 -24.71
N GLU A 169 -14.30 -20.66 -23.81
CA GLU A 169 -15.38 -19.80 -23.24
C GLU A 169 -14.76 -18.79 -22.27
N LYS A 170 -14.75 -17.50 -22.64
CA LYS A 170 -14.48 -16.43 -21.67
C LYS A 170 -15.64 -16.34 -20.68
N LEU A 171 -15.54 -17.08 -19.58
CA LEU A 171 -16.37 -16.84 -18.41
C LEU A 171 -15.98 -15.47 -17.84
N PHE A 172 -16.73 -14.44 -18.21
CA PHE A 172 -16.81 -13.22 -17.44
C PHE A 172 -17.27 -13.59 -16.03
N GLN A 173 -16.37 -13.58 -15.05
CA GLN A 173 -16.77 -13.65 -13.66
C GLN A 173 -17.45 -12.32 -13.29
N SER A 174 -18.76 -12.29 -13.48
CA SER A 174 -19.67 -11.28 -12.96
C SER A 174 -19.58 -11.29 -11.44
N HIS A 175 -18.98 -10.25 -10.86
CA HIS A 175 -19.27 -9.91 -9.47
C HIS A 175 -20.61 -9.19 -9.42
N ARG A 176 -21.67 -9.94 -9.07
CA ARG A 176 -22.93 -9.38 -8.61
C ARG A 176 -22.69 -8.64 -7.30
N PHE A 177 -22.83 -7.33 -7.32
CA PHE A 177 -23.18 -6.57 -6.12
C PHE A 177 -24.66 -6.81 -5.85
N ILE A 178 -24.98 -7.51 -4.76
CA ILE A 178 -26.32 -7.50 -4.21
C ILE A 178 -26.46 -6.18 -3.44
N ASN A 179 -27.51 -5.46 -3.80
CA ASN A 179 -27.90 -4.14 -3.30
C ASN A 179 -28.30 -4.17 -1.82
#